data_AF-A0AAV4PLM3-F1
#
_entry.id   AF-A0AAV4PLM3-F1
#
_cell.length_a   1.000
_cell.length_b   1.000
_cell.length_c   1.000
_cell.angle_alpha   90.00
_cell.angle_beta   90.00
_cell.angle_gamma   90.00
#
_symmetry.space_group_name_H-M   'P 1'
#
loop_
_entity.id
_entity.type
_entity.pdbx_description
1 polymer ?
#
loop_
_entity_poly.entity_id
_entity_poly.type
_entity_poly.pdbx_seq_one_letter_code
_entity_poly.pdbx_strand_id
1 'polypeptide(L)' 'MHLHHCFVLFISVLSLLNHENIVSYYDSFEEDGILMIEMEYADGGNMAQYLAQMKSFIEEKDILLLF' A
#
# COMPACT_ATOMS: atom_id res chain seq x y z
N MET A 1 -15.00 2.14 -19.92
CA MET A 1 -16.09 2.29 -18.92
C MET A 1 -15.98 1.30 -17.75
N HIS A 2 -15.70 0.01 -17.94
CA HIS A 2 -15.57 -0.94 -16.81
C HIS A 2 -14.36 -0.69 -15.88
N LEU A 3 -13.24 -0.17 -16.40
CA LEU A 3 -12.04 0.04 -15.58
C LEU A 3 -12.22 1.18 -14.56
N HIS A 4 -12.88 2.28 -14.95
CA HIS A 4 -13.17 3.43 -14.06
C HIS A 4 -13.96 3.03 -12.81
N HIS A 5 -14.95 2.15 -12.96
CA HIS A 5 -15.80 1.74 -11.83
C HIS A 5 -15.02 0.90 -10.80
N CYS A 6 -14.04 0.12 -11.24
CA CYS A 6 -13.21 -0.70 -10.36
C CYS A 6 -12.30 0.17 -9.47
N PHE A 7 -11.73 1.26 -10.02
CA PHE A 7 -10.88 2.18 -9.27
C PHE A 7 -11.64 2.99 -8.22
N VAL A 8 -12.88 3.40 -8.52
CA VAL A 8 -13.72 4.14 -7.56
C VAL A 8 -14.04 3.28 -6.33
N LEU A 9 -14.28 1.98 -6.51
CA LEU A 9 -14.49 1.06 -5.40
C LEU A 9 -13.25 0.94 -4.51
N PHE A 10 -12.07 0.87 -5.12
CA PHE A 10 -10.79 0.77 -4.39
C PHE A 10 -10.57 1.98 -3.49
N ILE A 11 -10.72 3.20 -4.01
CA ILE A 11 -10.62 4.44 -3.23
C ILE A 11 -11.66 4.46 -2.09
N SER A 12 -12.89 4.06 -2.38
CA SER A 12 -13.97 4.02 -1.37
C SER A 12 -13.61 3.08 -0.21
N VAL A 13 -13.05 1.90 -0.51
CA VAL A 13 -12.60 0.96 0.53
C VAL A 13 -11.42 1.51 1.30
N LEU A 14 -10.39 2.03 0.62
CA LEU A 14 -9.21 2.60 1.27
C LEU A 14 -9.56 3.75 2.23
N SER A 15 -10.50 4.62 1.85
CA SER A 15 -10.93 5.75 2.68
C SER A 15 -11.58 5.35 4.01
N LEU A 16 -12.00 4.08 4.15
CA LEU A 16 -12.59 3.53 5.37
C LEU A 16 -11.55 2.90 6.30
N LEU A 17 -10.32 2.68 5.84
CA LEU A 17 -9.27 2.00 6.60
C LEU A 17 -8.43 3.03 7.34
N ASN A 18 -8.35 2.89 8.67
CA ASN A 18 -7.50 3.72 9.53
C ASN A 18 -6.90 2.84 10.63
N HIS A 19 -5.68 2.34 10.39
CA HIS A 19 -4.98 1.41 11.28
C HIS A 19 -3.47 1.51 11.06
N GLU A 20 -2.67 1.38 12.12
CA GLU A 20 -1.20 1.51 12.10
C GLU A 20 -0.51 0.60 11.07
N ASN A 21 -1.01 -0.63 10.91
CA ASN A 21 -0.45 -1.62 9.98
C ASN A 21 -1.06 -1.58 8.56
N ILE A 22 -1.80 -0.51 8.21
CA ILE A 22 -2.37 -0.32 6.86
C ILE A 22 -1.87 1.02 6.34
N VAL A 23 -1.26 1.01 5.15
CA VAL A 23 -0.81 2.23 4.46
C VAL A 23 -1.95 3.23 4.38
N SER A 24 -1.73 4.42 4.95
CA SER A 24 -2.76 5.44 5.04
C SER A 24 -3.11 6.02 3.67
N TYR A 25 -4.40 6.19 3.39
CA TYR A 25 -4.89 6.95 2.23
C TYR A 25 -5.14 8.41 2.64
N TYR A 26 -4.72 9.37 1.80
CA TYR A 26 -4.88 10.80 2.06
C TYR A 26 -5.91 11.45 1.14
N ASP A 27 -5.75 11.32 -0.17
CA ASP A 27 -6.66 11.91 -1.17
C ASP A 27 -6.50 11.23 -2.55
N SER A 28 -7.39 11.56 -3.49
CA SER A 28 -7.25 11.19 -4.90
C SER A 28 -7.88 12.24 -5.80
N PHE A 29 -7.21 12.57 -6.89
CA PHE A 29 -7.66 13.56 -7.85
C PHE A 29 -7.30 13.13 -9.27
N GLU A 30 -7.91 13.77 -10.26
CA GLU A 30 -7.60 13.52 -11.67
C GLU A 30 -6.79 14.70 -12.23
N GLU A 31 -5.64 14.40 -12.81
CA GLU A 31 -4.76 15.37 -13.47
C GLU A 31 -4.42 14.84 -14.87
N ASP A 32 -4.69 15.65 -15.90
CA ASP A 32 -4.49 15.27 -17.31
C ASP A 32 -5.11 13.93 -17.74
N GLY A 33 -6.25 13.56 -17.14
CA GLY A 33 -6.94 12.28 -17.40
C GLY A 33 -6.33 11.08 -16.68
N ILE A 34 -5.38 11.32 -15.76
CA ILE A 34 -4.72 10.31 -14.94
C ILE A 34 -5.25 10.43 -13.51
N LEU A 35 -5.73 9.31 -12.97
CA LEU A 35 -6.14 9.22 -11.57
C LEU A 35 -4.90 9.13 -10.67
N MET A 36 -4.69 10.16 -9.88
CA MET A 36 -3.65 10.27 -8.86
C MET A 36 -4.22 9.82 -7.51
N ILE A 37 -3.44 9.05 -6.76
CA ILE A 37 -3.81 8.56 -5.42
C ILE A 37 -2.67 8.94 -4.48
N GLU A 38 -2.99 9.75 -3.48
CA GLU A 38 -2.08 10.16 -2.41
C GLU A 38 -2.18 9.20 -1.24
N MET A 39 -1.05 8.63 -0.85
CA MET A 39 -0.94 7.64 0.21
C MET A 39 0.34 7.85 1.02
N GLU A 40 0.39 7.25 2.20
CA GLU A 40 1.60 7.16 3.01
C GLU A 40 2.77 6.57 2.22
N TYR A 41 3.94 7.19 2.37
CA TYR A 41 5.14 6.76 1.68
C TYR A 41 5.86 5.65 2.44
N ALA A 42 5.82 4.42 1.90
CA ALA A 42 6.58 3.28 2.39
C ALA A 42 7.93 3.18 1.63
N ASP A 43 9.00 3.71 2.23
CA ASP A 43 10.33 3.81 1.64
C ASP A 43 11.05 2.45 1.48
N GLY A 44 10.68 1.46 2.29
CA GLY A 44 11.24 0.10 2.25
C GLY A 44 10.83 -0.75 1.03
N GLY A 45 9.94 -0.25 0.17
CA GLY A 45 9.38 -1.01 -0.95
C GLY A 45 8.40 -2.09 -0.47
N ASN A 46 8.21 -3.16 -1.25
CA ASN A 46 7.31 -4.23 -0.84
C ASN A 46 8.02 -5.40 -0.14
N MET A 47 7.30 -6.06 0.75
CA MET A 47 7.82 -7.16 1.56
C MET A 47 8.37 -8.32 0.72
N ALA A 48 7.75 -8.62 -0.44
CA ALA A 48 8.24 -9.68 -1.32
C ALA A 48 9.63 -9.36 -1.90
N GLN A 49 9.86 -8.11 -2.31
CA GLN A 49 11.17 -7.63 -2.76
C GLN A 49 12.19 -7.65 -1.63
N TYR A 50 11.80 -7.19 -0.44
CA TYR A 50 12.65 -7.24 0.74
C TYR A 50 13.12 -8.68 1.02
N LEU A 51 12.19 -9.63 1.11
CA LEU A 51 12.47 -11.04 1.34
C LEU A 51 13.32 -11.66 0.23
N ALA A 52 13.07 -11.31 -1.04
CA ALA A 52 13.82 -11.84 -2.17
C ALA A 52 15.30 -11.39 -2.21
N GLN A 53 15.63 -10.26 -1.58
CA GLN A 53 17.00 -9.71 -1.54
C GLN A 53 17.81 -10.22 -0.35
N MET A 54 17.19 -10.96 0.56
CA MET A 54 17.86 -11.44 1.77
C MET A 54 18.93 -12.48 1.45
N LYS A 55 20.10 -12.32 2.08
CA LYS A 55 21.23 -13.26 1.99
C LYS A 55 21.23 -14.29 3.11
N SER A 56 20.39 -14.09 4.12
CA SER A 56 20.25 -14.94 5.31
C SER A 56 18.81 -14.89 5.80
N PHE A 57 18.42 -15.84 6.64
CA PHE A 57 17.09 -15.81 7.27
C PHE A 57 16.96 -14.65 8.25
N ILE A 58 15.72 -14.18 8.45
CA ILE A 58 15.35 -13.23 9.51
C ILE A 58 15.30 -14.00 10.83
N GLU A 59 15.77 -13.38 11.91
CA GLU A 59 15.62 -13.92 13.26
C GLU A 59 14.14 -14.00 13.66
N GLU A 60 13.76 -15.04 14.40
CA GLU A 60 12.37 -15.30 14.78
C GLU A 60 11.71 -14.09 15.48
N LYS A 61 12.45 -13.44 16.38
CA LYS A 61 11.97 -12.25 17.11
C LYS A 61 11.60 -11.09 16.18
N ASP A 62 12.30 -10.93 15.05
CA ASP A 62 12.10 -9.81 14.14
C ASP A 62 10.94 -10.12 13.19
N ILE A 63 10.72 -11.39 12.84
CA ILE A 63 9.51 -11.84 12.12
C ILE A 63 8.25 -11.58 12.95
N LEU A 64 8.30 -11.80 14.27
CA LEU A 64 7.14 -11.56 15.16
C LEU A 64 6.76 -10.09 15.25
N LEU A 65 7.64 -9.15 14.89
CA LEU A 65 7.33 -7.71 14.86
C LEU A 65 6.70 -7.27 13.53
N LEU A 66 6.73 -8.11 12.50
CA LEU A 66 6.15 -7.82 11.19
C LEU A 66 4.67 -8.19 11.08
N PHE A 67 4.10 -8.91 12.06
CA PHE A 67 2.72 -9.42 12.08
C PHE A 67 2.00 -9.03 13.36
#